data_AF-A0A351SZI6-F1
#
_entry.id   AF-A0A351SZI6-F1
#
_cell.length_a   1.000
_cell.length_b   1.000
_cell.length_c   1.000
_cell.angle_alpha   90.00
_cell.angle_beta   90.00
_cell.angle_gamma   90.00
#
_symmetry.space_group_name_H-M   'P 1'
#
loop_
_entity.id
_entity.type
_entity.pdbx_description
1 polymer ?
#
loop_
_entity_poly.entity_id
_entity_poly.type
_entity_poly.pdbx_seq_one_letter_code
_entity_poly.pdbx_strand_id
1 'polypeptide(L)' 'MIVLSDGETGGSGSDYVDLVTVMREELKITVSTVAIGDQANIPLLKRIAQYGGGFFHHTYDPRTLPQIVLQQLREKP' A
#
# COMPACT_ATOMS: atom_id res chain seq x y z
N MET A 1 -2.07 1.36 -8.29
CA MET A 1 -2.49 2.32 -7.26
C MET A 1 -1.44 2.33 -6.17
N ILE A 2 -1.10 3.50 -5.62
CA ILE A 2 -0.19 3.63 -4.47
C ILE A 2 -0.98 4.33 -3.36
N VAL A 3 -1.03 3.72 -2.18
CA VAL A 3 -1.70 4.26 -0.99
C VAL A 3 -0.65 4.76 -0.01
N LEU A 4 -0.81 5.97 0.51
CA LEU A 4 0.06 6.56 1.52
C LEU A 4 -0.75 6.74 2.80
N SER A 5 -0.22 6.33 3.95
CA SER A 5 -0.92 6.45 5.25
C SER A 5 0.07 6.54 6.41
N ASP A 6 -0.30 7.33 7.41
CA ASP A 6 0.48 7.68 8.60
C ASP A 6 -0.12 7.17 9.92
N GLY A 7 -1.31 6.55 9.91
CA GLY A 7 -1.85 5.89 11.12
C GLY A 7 -3.35 5.83 11.26
N GLU A 8 -4.08 6.69 10.55
CA GLU A 8 -5.55 6.73 10.67
C GLU A 8 -6.20 5.73 9.71
N THR A 9 -6.82 4.68 10.28
CA THR A 9 -7.53 3.65 9.52
C THR A 9 -8.94 3.51 10.04
N GLY A 10 -9.93 3.79 9.19
CA GLY A 10 -11.34 3.48 9.46
C GLY A 10 -11.66 2.01 9.19
N GLY A 11 -12.90 1.55 9.46
CA GLY A 11 -13.35 0.22 9.06
C GLY A 11 -12.60 -0.96 9.73
N SER A 12 -12.84 -2.17 9.22
CA SER A 12 -12.16 -3.38 9.70
C SER A 12 -11.03 -3.81 8.77
N GLY A 13 -10.01 -4.47 9.31
CA GLY A 13 -8.88 -4.97 8.52
C GLY A 13 -9.28 -5.98 7.44
N SER A 14 -10.39 -6.73 7.64
CA SER A 14 -10.95 -7.65 6.66
C SER A 14 -11.55 -6.94 5.46
N ASP A 15 -12.27 -5.84 5.67
CA ASP A 15 -12.93 -5.08 4.58
C ASP A 15 -11.89 -4.61 3.55
N TYR A 16 -10.72 -4.19 4.03
CA TYR A 16 -9.62 -3.75 3.17
C TYR A 16 -9.00 -4.89 2.37
N VAL A 17 -8.84 -6.06 2.98
CA VAL A 17 -8.26 -7.24 2.30
C VAL A 17 -9.20 -7.73 1.20
N ASP A 18 -10.50 -7.80 1.47
CA ASP A 18 -11.50 -8.23 0.50
C ASP A 18 -11.54 -7.25 -0.68
N LEU A 19 -11.57 -5.95 -0.39
CA LEU A 19 -11.56 -4.90 -1.41
C LEU A 19 -10.34 -5.01 -2.32
N VAL A 20 -9.12 -5.07 -1.77
CA VAL A 20 -7.91 -5.11 -2.63
C VAL A 20 -7.74 -6.42 -3.37
N THR A 21 -8.32 -7.51 -2.87
CA THR A 21 -8.37 -8.79 -3.58
C THR A 21 -9.23 -8.65 -4.84
N VAL A 22 -10.44 -8.08 -4.73
CA VAL A 22 -11.30 -7.79 -5.89
C VAL A 22 -10.61 -6.85 -6.87
N MET A 23 -9.98 -5.77 -6.38
CA MET A 23 -9.23 -4.83 -7.22
C MET A 23 -8.14 -5.51 -8.04
N ARG A 24 -7.41 -6.45 -7.44
CA ARG A 24 -6.37 -7.20 -8.13
C ARG A 24 -6.97 -8.20 -9.13
N GLU A 25 -7.87 -9.04 -8.67
CA GLU A 25 -8.31 -10.22 -9.42
C GLU A 25 -9.27 -9.86 -10.55
N GLU A 26 -10.22 -8.97 -10.29
CA GLU A 26 -11.27 -8.61 -11.24
C GLU A 26 -10.89 -7.37 -12.06
N LEU A 27 -10.36 -6.34 -11.40
CA LEU A 27 -10.09 -5.05 -12.04
C LEU A 27 -8.66 -4.91 -12.58
N LYS A 28 -7.78 -5.88 -12.31
CA LYS A 28 -6.35 -5.87 -12.68
C LYS A 28 -5.61 -4.64 -12.16
N ILE A 29 -6.03 -4.13 -11.00
CA ILE A 29 -5.39 -3.01 -10.31
C ILE A 29 -4.44 -3.54 -9.25
N THR A 30 -3.13 -3.33 -9.46
CA THR A 30 -2.12 -3.55 -8.41
C THR A 30 -2.20 -2.47 -7.33
N VAL A 31 -2.16 -2.85 -6.06
CA VAL A 31 -2.16 -1.92 -4.92
C VAL A 31 -0.86 -2.05 -4.14
N SER A 32 -0.05 -0.99 -4.14
CA SER A 32 1.13 -0.83 -3.30
C SER A 32 0.83 0.15 -2.16
N THR A 33 1.51 0.02 -1.02
CA THR A 33 1.30 0.88 0.15
C THR A 33 2.62 1.47 0.65
N VAL A 34 2.56 2.70 1.14
CA VAL A 34 3.67 3.40 1.79
C VAL A 34 3.21 3.89 3.16
N ALA A 35 3.76 3.28 4.21
CA ALA A 35 3.61 3.73 5.58
C ALA A 35 4.55 4.92 5.85
N ILE A 36 4.05 5.94 6.55
CA ILE A 36 4.82 7.13 6.91
C ILE A 36 4.84 7.30 8.43
N GLY A 37 6.02 7.38 9.03
CA GLY A 37 6.18 7.65 10.46
C GLY A 37 5.82 6.47 11.36
N ASP A 38 5.80 6.73 12.67
CA ASP A 38 5.66 5.70 13.71
C ASP A 38 4.22 5.27 13.98
N GLN A 39 3.25 6.12 13.66
CA GLN A 39 1.84 5.86 13.96
C GLN A 39 1.15 5.02 12.88
N ALA A 40 1.84 4.76 11.76
CA ALA A 40 1.27 4.01 10.65
C ALA A 40 0.86 2.60 11.07
N ASN A 41 -0.32 2.18 10.62
CA ASN A 41 -0.80 0.81 10.84
C ASN A 41 -0.08 -0.18 9.90
N ILE A 42 1.19 -0.47 10.21
CA ILE A 42 2.08 -1.31 9.42
C ILE A 42 1.48 -2.70 9.15
N PRO A 43 0.88 -3.42 10.15
CA PRO A 43 0.29 -4.72 9.89
C PRO A 43 -0.81 -4.69 8.83
N LEU A 44 -1.68 -3.67 8.87
CA LEU A 44 -2.73 -3.50 7.87
C LEU A 44 -2.15 -3.18 6.49
N LEU A 45 -1.26 -2.19 6.41
CA LEU A 45 -0.70 -1.74 5.13
C LEU A 45 0.11 -2.83 4.43
N LYS A 46 0.80 -3.69 5.19
CA LYS A 46 1.47 -4.89 4.64
C LYS A 46 0.48 -5.87 4.03
N ARG A 47 -0.64 -6.15 4.72
CA ARG A 47 -1.70 -7.02 4.19
C ARG A 47 -2.30 -6.43 2.92
N ILE A 48 -2.64 -5.14 2.93
CA ILE A 48 -3.19 -4.45 1.75
C ILE A 48 -2.28 -4.61 0.53
N ALA A 49 -0.97 -4.36 0.67
CA ALA A 49 -0.02 -4.54 -0.43
C ALA A 49 0.06 -6.00 -0.88
N GLN A 50 0.13 -6.94 0.06
CA GLN A 50 0.22 -8.37 -0.24
C GLN A 50 -0.99 -8.89 -1.03
N TYR A 51 -2.21 -8.61 -0.58
CA TYR A 51 -3.43 -9.06 -1.24
C TYR A 51 -3.70 -8.28 -2.53
N GLY A 52 -3.37 -6.99 -2.55
CA GLY A 52 -3.42 -6.14 -3.74
C GLY A 52 -2.33 -6.41 -4.78
N GLY A 53 -1.40 -7.34 -4.49
CA GLY A 53 -0.35 -7.77 -5.42
C GLY A 53 0.73 -6.73 -5.70
N GLY A 54 0.87 -5.73 -4.83
CA GLY A 54 1.89 -4.68 -4.93
C GLY A 54 2.94 -4.78 -3.84
N PHE A 55 3.66 -3.68 -3.63
CA PHE A 55 4.78 -3.61 -2.68
C PHE A 55 4.41 -2.76 -1.46
N PHE A 56 4.98 -3.15 -0.32
CA PHE A 56 4.93 -2.36 0.91
C PHE A 56 6.26 -1.63 1.11
N HIS A 57 6.19 -0.35 1.45
CA HIS A 57 7.34 0.43 1.90
C HIS A 57 7.00 1.16 3.21
N HIS A 58 7.98 1.36 4.07
CA HIS A 58 7.86 2.17 5.28
C HIS A 58 8.98 3.18 5.31
N THR A 59 8.62 4.46 5.46
CA THR A 59 9.59 5.55 5.56
C THR A 59 9.27 6.45 6.74
N TYR A 60 10.32 6.95 7.36
CA TYR A 60 10.25 8.04 8.34
C TYR A 60 10.47 9.40 7.70
N ASP A 61 11.01 9.42 6.49
CA ASP A 61 11.33 10.64 5.76
C ASP A 61 10.42 10.75 4.53
N PRO A 62 9.44 11.67 4.52
CA PRO A 62 8.56 11.85 3.38
C PRO A 62 9.30 12.34 2.12
N ARG A 63 10.55 12.82 2.25
CA ARG A 63 11.36 13.22 1.09
C ARG A 63 11.79 12.04 0.22
N THR A 64 11.65 10.80 0.70
CA THR A 64 11.95 9.58 -0.09
C THR A 64 10.78 9.14 -0.97
N LEU A 65 9.59 9.72 -0.80
CA LEU A 65 8.37 9.35 -1.55
C LEU A 65 8.55 9.43 -3.08
N PRO A 66 9.17 10.47 -3.67
CA PRO A 66 9.38 10.51 -5.10
C PRO A 66 10.17 9.30 -5.63
N GLN A 67 11.23 8.90 -4.94
CA GLN A 67 12.06 7.76 -5.34
C GLN A 67 11.28 6.43 -5.23
N ILE A 68 10.49 6.26 -4.15
CA ILE A 68 9.66 5.07 -3.95
C ILE A 68 8.64 4.93 -5.09
N VAL A 69 7.95 6.01 -5.45
CA VAL A 69 6.98 6.00 -6.56
C VAL A 69 7.66 5.68 -7.89
N LEU A 70 8.82 6.28 -8.17
CA LEU A 70 9.58 6.01 -9.40
C LEU A 70 10.05 4.55 -9.50
N GLN A 71 10.47 3.93 -8.39
CA GLN A 71 10.84 2.52 -8.36
C GLN A 71 9.66 1.63 -8.76
N GLN A 72 8.47 1.92 -8.21
CA GLN A 72 7.25 1.16 -8.51
C GLN A 72 6.79 1.27 -9.97
N LEU A 73 7.03 2.41 -10.62
CA LEU A 73 6.72 2.59 -12.04
C LEU A 73 7.64 1.78 -12.95
N ARG A 74 8.88 1.50 -12.53
CA ARG A 74 9.87 0.74 -13.31
C ARG A 74 9.71 -0.77 -13.18
N GLU A 75 9.09 -1.24 -12.10
CA GLU A 75 8.91 -2.67 -11.81
C GLU A 75 7.68 -3.28 -12.53
N LYS A 76 6.88 -2.49 -13.26
CA LYS A 76 5.83 -3.02 -14.13
C LYS A 76 6.41 -3.53 -15.46
N PRO A 77 6.32 -4.84 -15.77
CA PRO A 77 6.63 -5.37 -17.09
C PRO A 77 5.58 -4.97 -18.14
#